data_AF-A0AAD8J5J0-F1
#
_entry.id   AF-A0AAD8J5J0-F1
#
_cell.length_a   1.000
_cell.length_b   1.000
_cell.length_c   1.000
_cell.angle_alpha   90.00
_cell.angle_beta   90.00
_cell.angle_gamma   90.00
#
_symmetry.space_group_name_H-M   'P 1'
#
loop_
_entity.id
_entity.type
_entity.pdbx_description
1 polymer ?
#
loop_
_entity_poly.entity_id
_entity_poly.type
_entity_poly.pdbx_seq_one_letter_code
_entity_poly.pdbx_strand_id
1 'polypeptide(L)'
;MRVEGRETGEPRLRSHVSGAPIGSGSSRAQPRRNLTLCSDGKLIVQCTNRGVPFVEAVAGCNIGILGNITFQDPAMLSKLVHTDSAAKNIFEIPLLTVQVTRFKCGGFVMGMTINHCMVDGISAMEFV
;
A
#
# COMPACT_ATOMS: atom_id res chain seq x y z
N MET A 1 12.55 15.72 10.69
CA MET A 1 12.06 17.06 11.10
C MET A 1 10.59 16.91 11.49
N ARG A 2 10.28 17.07 12.78
CA ARG A 2 8.96 16.84 13.37
C ARG A 2 8.06 18.04 13.07
N VAL A 3 6.90 17.82 12.45
CA VAL A 3 5.86 18.86 12.28
C VAL A 3 4.72 18.53 13.22
N GLU A 4 4.67 19.25 14.35
CA GLU A 4 3.53 19.33 15.26
C GLU A 4 2.51 20.31 14.68
N GLY A 5 1.26 19.89 14.53
CA GLY A 5 0.18 20.71 13.99
C GLY A 5 -1.12 20.46 14.76
N ARG A 6 -1.63 21.54 15.37
CA ARG A 6 -2.80 21.70 16.24
C ARG A 6 -4.06 20.91 15.86
N GLU A 7 -4.85 20.62 16.90
CA GLU A 7 -6.10 19.84 16.93
C GLU A 7 -7.24 20.45 16.11
N THR A 8 -7.78 19.63 15.19
CA THR A 8 -9.13 19.69 14.66
C THR A 8 -9.63 18.23 14.57
N GLY A 9 -10.85 17.96 15.02
CA GLY A 9 -11.38 16.63 15.36
C GLY A 9 -11.66 15.66 14.21
N GLU A 10 -10.79 15.57 13.20
CA GLU A 10 -10.80 14.47 12.24
C GLU A 10 -9.81 13.36 12.65
N PRO A 11 -10.16 12.07 12.48
CA PRO A 11 -9.20 10.99 12.69
C PRO A 11 -8.04 11.13 11.70
N ARG A 12 -6.92 11.68 12.17
CA ARG A 12 -5.69 11.81 11.37
C ARG A 12 -5.00 10.46 11.30
N LEU A 13 -4.91 9.93 10.08
CA LEU A 13 -3.98 8.86 9.75
C LEU A 13 -2.60 9.49 9.50
N ARG A 14 -1.58 9.05 10.22
CA ARG A 14 -0.19 9.37 9.89
C ARG A 14 0.45 8.11 9.31
N SER A 15 0.90 8.18 8.07
CA SER A 15 1.60 7.08 7.41
C SER A 15 3.08 7.41 7.22
N HIS A 16 3.91 6.40 7.44
CA HIS A 16 5.32 6.39 7.08
C HIS A 16 5.53 5.29 6.04
N VAL A 17 5.95 5.67 4.85
CA VAL A 17 6.29 4.72 3.78
C VAL A 17 7.73 4.26 4.02
N SER A 18 7.90 3.00 4.45
CA SER A 18 9.24 2.40 4.47
C SER A 18 9.59 1.96 3.05
N GLY A 19 10.29 2.83 2.34
CA GLY A 19 10.74 2.57 0.97
C GLY A 19 12.13 1.93 0.87
N ALA A 20 12.77 1.59 2.00
CA ALA A 20 14.18 1.20 2.01
C ALA A 20 14.40 -0.15 1.30
N PRO A 21 15.26 -0.21 0.26
CA PRO A 21 15.70 -1.48 -0.29
C PRO A 21 16.53 -2.22 0.76
N ILE A 22 16.21 -3.50 1.00
CA ILE A 22 17.14 -4.43 1.63
C ILE A 22 18.16 -4.81 0.55
N GLY A 23 19.12 -3.91 0.25
CA GLY A 23 20.11 -4.11 -0.80
C GLY A 23 20.84 -2.82 -1.18
N SER A 24 22.17 -2.86 -1.10
CA SER A 24 23.07 -1.75 -1.41
C SER A 24 23.17 -1.50 -2.92
N GLY A 25 22.63 -0.38 -3.44
CA GLY A 25 22.94 0.03 -4.81
C GLY A 25 22.17 1.22 -5.40
N SER A 26 22.92 2.30 -5.70
CA SER A 26 22.76 3.36 -6.71
C SER A 26 21.48 4.23 -6.77
N SER A 27 21.68 5.54 -6.58
CA SER A 27 20.70 6.62 -6.38
C SER A 27 20.08 7.20 -7.66
N ARG A 28 19.57 6.36 -8.57
CA ARG A 28 18.64 6.84 -9.61
C ARG A 28 17.25 6.31 -9.30
N ALA A 29 16.34 7.19 -8.89
CA ALA A 29 14.93 6.86 -8.68
C ALA A 29 14.27 6.53 -10.03
N GLN A 30 14.52 5.33 -10.54
CA GLN A 30 13.75 4.76 -11.63
C GLN A 30 12.34 4.42 -11.10
N PRO A 31 11.27 4.63 -11.90
CA PRO A 31 9.95 4.16 -11.51
C PRO A 31 10.02 2.65 -11.22
N ARG A 32 9.37 2.22 -10.14
CA ARG A 32 9.31 0.80 -9.74
C ARG A 32 8.37 0.04 -10.69
N ARG A 33 8.81 -0.12 -11.94
CA ARG A 33 8.10 -0.90 -12.94
C ARG A 33 8.47 -2.36 -12.78
N ASN A 34 7.54 -3.16 -12.29
CA ASN A 34 7.70 -4.60 -12.15
C ASN A 34 6.85 -5.38 -13.17
N LEU A 35 6.01 -4.68 -13.95
CA LEU A 35 5.23 -5.22 -15.05
C LEU A 35 5.71 -4.59 -16.36
N THR A 36 5.90 -5.39 -17.41
CA THR A 36 6.30 -4.91 -18.74
C THR A 36 5.70 -5.80 -19.83
N LEU A 37 5.90 -5.43 -21.10
CA LEU A 37 5.51 -6.24 -22.26
C LEU A 37 6.73 -6.95 -22.86
N CYS A 38 6.52 -8.21 -23.24
CA CYS A 38 7.40 -8.96 -24.13
C CYS A 38 7.26 -8.48 -25.59
N SER A 39 8.20 -8.86 -26.46
CA SER A 39 8.15 -8.56 -27.90
C SER A 39 6.91 -9.09 -28.61
N ASP A 40 6.25 -10.13 -28.08
CA ASP A 40 4.99 -10.68 -28.60
C ASP A 40 3.74 -10.00 -27.98
N GLY A 41 3.92 -8.94 -27.20
CA GLY A 41 2.84 -8.16 -26.60
C GLY A 41 2.23 -8.78 -25.34
N LYS A 42 2.80 -9.85 -24.78
CA LYS A 42 2.33 -10.43 -23.51
C LYS A 42 2.87 -9.68 -22.30
N LEU A 43 2.05 -9.57 -21.26
CA LEU A 43 2.48 -9.05 -19.96
C LEU A 43 3.46 -10.02 -19.29
N ILE A 44 4.57 -9.49 -18.80
CA ILE A 44 5.59 -10.23 -18.06
C ILE A 44 6.00 -9.49 -16.80
N VAL A 45 6.39 -10.27 -15.80
CA VAL A 45 6.82 -9.80 -14.49
C VAL A 45 8.32 -9.71 -14.45
N GLN A 46 8.85 -8.53 -14.14
CA GLN A 46 10.25 -8.35 -13.89
C GLN A 46 10.55 -8.54 -12.40
N CYS A 47 11.04 -9.73 -12.04
CA CYS A 47 11.50 -10.04 -10.69
C CYS A 47 12.84 -9.34 -10.41
N THR A 48 12.78 -8.14 -9.84
CA THR A 48 13.95 -7.29 -9.59
C THR A 48 14.55 -7.41 -8.18
N ASN A 49 13.99 -8.27 -7.32
CA ASN A 49 14.33 -8.38 -5.90
C ASN A 49 14.24 -7.04 -5.11
N ARG A 50 13.51 -6.05 -5.63
CA ARG A 50 13.31 -4.74 -4.97
C ARG A 50 12.26 -4.77 -3.86
N GLY A 51 11.58 -5.91 -3.66
CA GLY A 51 10.49 -6.06 -2.71
C GLY A 51 9.24 -5.29 -3.10
N VAL A 52 8.34 -5.13 -2.13
CA VAL A 52 7.05 -4.43 -2.26
C VAL A 52 7.00 -3.24 -1.30
N PRO A 53 6.32 -2.13 -1.64
CA PRO A 53 6.09 -1.05 -0.68
C PRO A 53 5.32 -1.54 0.55
N PHE A 54 5.90 -1.31 1.72
CA PHE A 54 5.30 -1.59 3.02
C PHE A 54 5.13 -0.29 3.79
N VAL A 55 3.90 0.02 4.17
CA VAL A 55 3.52 1.29 4.82
C VAL A 55 3.04 1.02 6.23
N GLU A 56 3.68 1.67 7.19
CA GLU A 56 3.20 1.69 8.56
C GLU A 56 2.37 2.95 8.77
N ALA A 57 1.16 2.79 9.30
CA ALA A 57 0.29 3.91 9.60
C ALA A 57 -0.25 3.82 11.03
N VAL A 58 -0.57 4.98 11.60
CA VAL A 58 -1.19 5.10 12.93
C VAL A 58 -2.49 5.89 12.79
N ALA A 59 -3.56 5.32 13.33
CA ALA A 59 -4.87 5.95 13.44
C ALA A 59 -5.10 6.39 14.89
N GLY A 60 -5.37 7.68 15.09
CA GLY A 60 -5.63 8.29 16.40
C GLY A 60 -6.99 7.91 17.04
N CYS A 61 -7.74 7.02 16.41
CA CYS A 61 -9.05 6.55 16.85
C CYS A 61 -9.02 5.06 17.23
N ASN A 62 -10.11 4.55 17.80
CA ASN A 62 -10.31 3.14 18.05
C ASN A 62 -10.81 2.44 16.79
N ILE A 63 -10.41 1.19 16.58
CA ILE A 63 -10.83 0.37 15.42
C ILE A 63 -12.36 0.20 15.33
N GLY A 64 -13.08 0.35 16.45
CA GLY A 64 -14.54 0.33 16.48
C GLY A 64 -15.21 1.39 15.61
N ILE A 65 -14.50 2.45 15.20
CA ILE A 65 -14.99 3.43 14.21
C ILE A 65 -15.30 2.81 12.84
N LEU A 66 -14.67 1.68 12.50
CA LEU A 66 -15.01 0.95 11.28
C LEU A 66 -16.45 0.42 11.31
N GLY A 67 -17.05 0.32 12.50
CA GLY A 67 -18.44 -0.05 12.67
C GLY A 67 -18.77 -1.40 12.04
N ASN A 68 -19.93 -1.46 11.39
CA ASN A 68 -20.37 -2.65 10.68
C ASN A 68 -19.63 -2.75 9.32
N ILE A 69 -18.71 -3.72 9.22
CA ILE A 69 -17.94 -3.99 7.99
C ILE A 69 -18.81 -4.40 6.79
N THR A 70 -20.10 -4.70 6.98
CA THR A 70 -21.05 -4.96 5.89
C THR A 70 -21.45 -3.68 5.15
N PHE A 71 -21.29 -2.50 5.77
CA PHE A 71 -21.56 -1.20 5.15
C PHE A 71 -20.31 -0.31 5.26
N GLN A 72 -19.45 -0.38 4.25
CA GLN A 72 -18.16 0.27 4.30
C GLN A 72 -18.20 1.65 3.65
N ASP A 73 -17.74 2.68 4.37
CA ASP A 73 -17.49 4.00 3.80
C ASP A 73 -16.23 3.96 2.91
N PRO A 74 -16.34 4.14 1.58
CA PRO A 74 -15.19 4.11 0.67
C PRO A 74 -14.12 5.16 1.01
N ALA A 75 -14.52 6.32 1.53
CA ALA A 75 -13.59 7.37 1.91
C ALA A 75 -12.75 6.99 3.15
N MET A 76 -13.32 6.18 4.05
CA MET A 76 -12.61 5.63 5.19
C MET A 76 -11.71 4.46 4.78
N LEU A 77 -12.22 3.52 3.97
CA LEU A 77 -11.43 2.38 3.49
C LEU A 77 -10.21 2.78 2.66
N SER A 78 -10.35 3.79 1.80
CA SER A 78 -9.24 4.29 0.97
C SER A 78 -8.06 4.81 1.80
N LYS A 79 -8.28 5.18 3.07
CA LYS A 79 -7.22 5.55 4.01
C LYS A 79 -6.50 4.33 4.59
N LEU A 80 -7.12 3.15 4.58
CA LEU A 80 -6.57 1.92 5.16
C LEU A 80 -5.71 1.13 4.17
N VAL A 81 -5.65 1.54 2.91
CA VAL A 81 -4.82 0.97 1.85
C VAL A 81 -3.84 2.01 1.32
N HIS A 82 -2.66 1.57 0.87
CA HIS A 82 -1.70 2.44 0.21
C HIS A 82 -1.76 2.25 -1.31
N THR A 83 -2.07 3.32 -2.04
CA THR A 83 -1.97 3.37 -3.50
C THR A 83 -0.90 4.37 -3.92
N ASP A 84 -0.17 4.05 -4.98
CA ASP A 84 0.79 4.98 -5.58
C ASP A 84 0.05 5.96 -6.49
N SER A 85 -0.21 7.18 -5.98
CA SER A 85 -0.91 8.22 -6.72
C SER A 85 -0.11 8.79 -7.89
N ALA A 86 1.20 8.50 -7.99
CA ALA A 86 2.04 8.95 -9.08
C ALA A 86 1.99 8.00 -10.30
N ALA A 87 1.47 6.78 -10.13
CA ALA A 87 1.37 5.79 -11.20
C ALA A 87 0.34 6.21 -12.25
N LYS A 88 0.75 6.29 -13.52
CA LYS A 88 -0.11 6.76 -14.62
C LYS A 88 -0.75 5.63 -15.43
N ASN A 89 -0.26 4.41 -15.27
CA ASN A 89 -0.69 3.24 -16.02
C ASN A 89 -0.34 1.95 -15.26
N ILE A 90 -0.84 0.82 -15.74
CA ILE A 90 -0.68 -0.50 -15.11
C ILE A 90 0.77 -0.95 -14.91
N PHE A 91 1.73 -0.42 -15.68
CA PHE A 91 3.15 -0.77 -15.57
C PHE A 91 3.87 -0.02 -14.46
N GLU A 92 3.31 1.11 -14.01
CA GLU A 92 3.86 1.95 -12.96
C GLU A 92 3.25 1.65 -11.58
N ILE A 93 2.11 0.97 -11.54
CA ILE A 93 1.50 0.52 -10.29
C ILE A 93 2.34 -0.64 -9.73
N PRO A 94 2.78 -0.57 -8.45
CA PRO A 94 3.42 -1.71 -7.79
C PRO A 94 2.54 -2.97 -7.85
N LEU A 95 3.13 -4.15 -8.06
CA LEU A 95 2.37 -5.41 -8.17
C LEU A 95 1.57 -5.71 -6.90
N LEU A 96 2.13 -5.33 -5.75
CA LEU A 96 1.54 -5.44 -4.44
C LEU A 96 2.03 -4.24 -3.59
N THR A 97 1.14 -3.67 -2.80
CA THR A 97 1.48 -2.80 -1.66
C THR A 97 0.80 -3.35 -0.41
N VAL A 98 1.44 -3.17 0.74
CA VAL A 98 0.87 -3.54 2.05
C VAL A 98 0.91 -2.32 2.96
N GLN A 99 -0.21 -2.01 3.60
CA GLN A 99 -0.29 -1.01 4.67
C GLN A 99 -0.75 -1.68 5.96
N VAL A 100 -0.02 -1.47 7.05
CA VAL A 100 -0.44 -1.86 8.40
C VAL A 100 -0.79 -0.61 9.18
N THR A 101 -2.07 -0.45 9.51
CA THR A 101 -2.59 0.67 10.28
C THR A 101 -2.85 0.25 11.72
N ARG A 102 -2.09 0.80 12.68
CA ARG A 102 -2.27 0.58 14.11
C ARG A 102 -3.21 1.61 14.72
N PHE A 103 -4.19 1.17 15.51
CA PHE A 103 -5.18 2.01 16.16
C PHE A 103 -4.82 2.27 17.62
N LYS A 104 -5.34 3.35 18.20
CA LYS A 104 -5.07 3.74 19.60
C LYS A 104 -5.43 2.65 20.61
N CYS A 105 -6.44 1.83 20.31
CA CYS A 105 -6.86 0.70 21.14
C CYS A 105 -5.96 -0.55 21.04
N GLY A 106 -4.84 -0.49 20.30
CA GLY A 106 -3.93 -1.62 20.09
C GLY A 106 -4.32 -2.56 18.94
N GLY A 107 -5.54 -2.43 18.40
CA GLY A 107 -5.97 -3.15 17.19
C GLY A 107 -5.24 -2.67 15.94
N PHE A 108 -5.29 -3.45 14.86
CA PHE A 108 -4.71 -3.06 13.58
C PHE A 108 -5.56 -3.50 12.38
N VAL A 109 -5.35 -2.85 11.25
CA VAL A 109 -5.87 -3.26 9.92
C VAL A 109 -4.68 -3.45 8.99
N MET A 110 -4.69 -4.55 8.23
CA MET A 110 -3.80 -4.77 7.09
C MET A 110 -4.58 -4.52 5.80
N GLY A 111 -4.19 -3.50 5.04
CA GLY A 111 -4.75 -3.20 3.73
C GLY A 111 -3.77 -3.55 2.63
N MET A 112 -4.25 -4.19 1.57
CA MET A 112 -3.44 -4.59 0.42
C MET A 112 -4.00 -3.96 -0.86
N THR A 113 -3.13 -3.48 -1.74
CA THR A 113 -3.49 -3.18 -3.13
C THR A 113 -2.70 -4.10 -4.03
N ILE A 114 -3.39 -4.78 -4.95
CA ILE A 114 -2.79 -5.83 -5.77
C ILE A 114 -3.14 -5.57 -7.24
N ASN A 115 -2.16 -5.73 -8.12
CA ASN A 115 -2.40 -5.73 -9.56
C ASN A 115 -3.08 -7.05 -9.95
N HIS A 116 -4.37 -6.99 -10.33
CA HIS A 116 -5.17 -8.18 -10.65
C HIS A 116 -4.70 -8.94 -11.91
N CYS A 117 -3.82 -8.36 -12.74
CA CYS A 117 -3.19 -9.10 -13.83
C CYS A 117 -2.22 -10.20 -13.34
N MET A 118 -1.82 -10.15 -12.07
CA MET A 118 -0.85 -11.07 -11.46
C MET A 118 -1.47 -12.26 -10.77
N VAL A 119 -2.55 -12.01 -10.03
CA VAL A 119 -3.10 -12.95 -9.07
C VAL A 119 -4.62 -12.90 -9.12
N ASP A 120 -5.22 -14.04 -8.86
CA ASP A 120 -6.65 -14.16 -8.54
C ASP A 120 -6.87 -14.07 -7.02
N GLY A 121 -8.13 -14.21 -6.59
CA GLY A 121 -8.47 -14.15 -5.17
C GLY A 121 -7.85 -15.29 -4.35
N ILE A 122 -7.67 -16.48 -4.93
CA ILE A 122 -7.13 -17.64 -4.21
C ILE A 122 -5.64 -17.44 -3.96
N SER A 123 -4.88 -17.16 -5.01
CA SER A 123 -3.45 -16.87 -4.91
C SER A 123 -3.15 -15.62 -4.07
N ALA A 124 -4.04 -14.62 -4.08
CA ALA A 124 -3.94 -13.49 -3.16
C ALA A 124 -4.10 -13.92 -1.69
N MET A 125 -5.01 -14.84 -1.38
CA MET A 125 -5.19 -15.36 -0.01
C MET A 125 -4.08 -16.33 0.41
N GLU A 126 -3.50 -17.11 -0.52
CA GLU A 126 -2.33 -17.95 -0.22
C GLU A 126 -1.08 -17.15 0.12
N PHE A 127 -0.97 -15.91 -0.40
CA PHE A 127 0.13 -15.02 -0.08
C PHE A 127 0.05 -14.45 1.35
N VAL A 128 -1.17 -14.31 1.89
CA VAL A 128 -1.45 -13.73 3.22
C VAL A 128 -1.15 -14.75 4.32
#